data_AF-A0A2P7S674-F1
#
_entry.id   AF-A0A2P7S674-F1
#
_cell.length_a   1.000
_cell.length_b   1.000
_cell.length_c   1.000
_cell.angle_alpha   90.00
_cell.angle_beta   90.00
_cell.angle_gamma   90.00
#
_symmetry.space_group_name_H-M   'P 1'
#
loop_
_entity.id
_entity.type
_entity.pdbx_description
1 polymer ?
#
loop_
_entity_poly.entity_id
_entity_poly.type
_entity_poly.pdbx_seq_one_letter_code
_entity_poly.pdbx_strand_id
1 'polypeptide(L)'
;MGMNIKNERVERLARDLARETGETLTTAIERALEDRLERLARHKEREWRYQRIREIVSSLPPTPPGMTSDHSDLYDDDGLPA
;
A
#
# COMPACT_ATOMS: atom_id res chain seq x y z
N MET A 1 18.01 -21.75 14.72
CA MET A 1 19.08 -20.74 14.99
C MET A 1 18.46 -19.61 15.80
N GLY A 2 19.19 -19.01 16.75
CA GLY A 2 18.64 -18.04 17.70
C GLY A 2 19.20 -16.64 17.52
N MET A 3 18.34 -15.62 17.57
CA MET A 3 18.71 -14.22 17.65
C MET A 3 18.83 -13.82 19.12
N ASN A 4 19.92 -13.14 19.51
CA ASN A 4 20.10 -12.62 20.87
C ASN A 4 19.91 -11.10 20.89
N ILE A 5 18.84 -10.62 21.52
CA ILE A 5 18.55 -9.19 21.67
C ILE A 5 18.68 -8.82 23.15
N LYS A 6 19.80 -8.19 23.52
CA LYS A 6 20.03 -7.67 24.88
C LYS A 6 19.50 -6.25 25.02
N ASN A 7 18.17 -6.12 25.03
CA ASN A 7 17.52 -4.83 25.20
C ASN A 7 16.21 -5.00 25.99
N GLU A 8 16.18 -4.47 27.21
CA GLU A 8 15.04 -4.60 28.12
C GLU A 8 13.75 -4.00 27.55
N ARG A 9 13.84 -2.93 26.76
CA ARG A 9 12.66 -2.32 26.13
C ARG A 9 12.07 -3.26 25.10
N VAL A 10 12.90 -3.90 24.28
CA VAL A 10 12.43 -4.85 23.26
C VAL A 10 11.80 -6.06 23.92
N GLU A 11 12.40 -6.58 24.99
CA GLU A 11 11.83 -7.70 25.74
C GLU A 11 10.46 -7.34 26.34
N ARG A 12 10.31 -6.17 26.96
CA ARG A 12 9.01 -5.70 27.47
C ARG A 12 7.96 -5.61 26.36
N LEU A 13 8.31 -4.98 25.23
CA LEU A 13 7.40 -4.86 24.08
C LEU A 13 6.96 -6.23 23.54
N ALA A 14 7.90 -7.18 23.42
CA ALA A 14 7.58 -8.52 22.96
C ALA A 14 6.65 -9.26 23.93
N ARG A 15 6.90 -9.15 25.25
CA ARG A 15 6.04 -9.75 26.27
C ARG A 15 4.65 -9.12 26.31
N ASP A 16 4.56 -7.81 26.19
CA ASP A 16 3.29 -7.09 26.13
C ASP A 16 2.49 -7.50 24.89
N LEU A 17 3.14 -7.57 23.73
CA LEU A 17 2.50 -8.02 22.49
C LEU A 17 1.99 -9.46 22.63
N ALA A 18 2.82 -10.38 23.09
CA ALA A 18 2.43 -11.78 23.29
C ALA A 18 1.26 -11.93 24.25
N ARG A 19 1.23 -11.14 25.32
CA ARG A 19 0.12 -11.11 26.29
C ARG A 19 -1.17 -10.60 25.66
N GLU A 20 -1.09 -9.53 24.86
CA GLU A 20 -2.26 -8.93 24.22
C GLU A 20 -2.82 -9.82 23.10
N THR A 21 -1.95 -10.49 22.33
CA THR A 21 -2.37 -11.37 21.24
C THR A 21 -2.69 -12.80 21.69
N GLY A 22 -2.32 -13.19 22.90
CA GLY A 22 -2.45 -14.56 23.41
C GLY A 22 -1.48 -15.54 22.74
N GLU A 23 -0.41 -15.03 22.11
CA GLU A 23 0.56 -15.82 21.37
C GLU A 23 1.81 -16.14 22.21
N THR A 24 2.64 -17.05 21.71
CA THR A 24 3.99 -17.22 22.28
C THR A 24 4.86 -16.00 21.97
N LEU A 25 5.88 -15.74 22.80
CA LEU A 25 6.82 -14.65 22.58
C LEU A 25 7.45 -14.71 21.18
N THR A 26 7.82 -15.91 20.72
CA THR A 26 8.41 -16.13 19.40
C THR A 26 7.41 -15.80 18.29
N THR A 27 6.17 -16.32 18.39
CA THR A 27 5.12 -16.09 17.38
C THR A 27 4.75 -14.60 17.29
N ALA A 28 4.63 -13.93 18.43
CA ALA A 28 4.34 -12.50 18.48
C ALA A 28 5.44 -11.66 17.81
N ILE A 29 6.71 -12.00 18.05
CA ILE A 29 7.84 -11.33 17.41
C ILE A 29 7.85 -11.62 15.90
N GLU A 30 7.68 -12.88 15.50
CA GLU A 30 7.64 -13.32 14.10
C GLU A 30 6.58 -12.55 13.31
N ARG A 31 5.32 -12.56 13.78
CA ARG A 31 4.21 -11.84 13.15
C ARG A 31 4.44 -10.33 13.10
N ALA A 32 4.94 -9.73 14.18
CA ALA A 32 5.22 -8.29 14.19
C ALA A 32 6.28 -7.89 13.13
N LEU A 33 7.29 -8.74 12.92
CA LEU A 33 8.32 -8.54 11.90
C LEU A 33 7.74 -8.74 10.50
N GLU A 34 6.98 -9.82 10.27
CA GLU A 34 6.30 -10.09 8.99
C GLU A 34 5.37 -8.95 8.60
N ASP A 35 4.49 -8.51 9.50
CA ASP A 35 3.56 -7.41 9.27
C ASP A 35 4.30 -6.11 8.94
N ARG A 36 5.44 -5.84 9.59
CA ARG A 36 6.23 -4.64 9.30
C ARG A 36 6.89 -4.73 7.93
N LEU A 37 7.45 -5.89 7.58
CA LEU A 37 8.06 -6.11 6.28
C LEU A 37 7.02 -6.04 5.15
N GLU A 38 5.84 -6.62 5.35
CA GLU A 38 4.76 -6.58 4.38
C GLU A 38 4.29 -5.15 4.12
N ARG A 39 4.06 -4.35 5.18
CA ARG A 39 3.69 -2.93 5.04
C ARG A 39 4.73 -2.13 4.26
N LEU A 40 6.01 -2.40 4.49
CA LEU A 40 7.10 -1.76 3.75
C LEU A 40 7.12 -2.20 2.28
N ALA A 41 6.90 -3.50 2.00
CA ALA A 41 6.84 -4.03 0.65
C ALA A 41 5.68 -3.40 -0.14
N ARG A 42 4.47 -3.36 0.43
CA ARG A 42 3.29 -2.72 -0.18
C ARG A 42 3.53 -1.22 -0.46
N HIS A 43 4.21 -0.52 0.44
CA HIS A 43 4.57 0.89 0.23
C HIS A 43 5.52 1.07 -0.95
N LYS A 44 6.58 0.27 -1.03
CA LYS A 44 7.55 0.31 -2.14
C LYS A 44 6.89 -0.03 -3.47
N GLU A 45 6.02 -1.04 -3.48
CA GLU A 45 5.28 -1.44 -4.68
C GLU A 45 4.34 -0.34 -5.16
N ARG A 46 3.60 0.31 -4.24
CA ARG A 46 2.73 1.45 -4.57
C ARG A 46 3.53 2.60 -5.16
N GLU A 47 4.67 2.93 -4.55
CA GLU A 47 5.54 4.00 -5.05
C GLU A 47 6.09 3.65 -6.44
N TRP A 48 6.57 2.43 -6.63
CA TRP A 48 7.04 1.96 -7.93
C TRP A 48 5.95 2.03 -9.01
N ARG A 49 4.73 1.55 -8.71
CA ARG A 49 3.58 1.64 -9.62
C ARG A 49 3.25 3.09 -9.97
N TYR A 50 3.25 3.98 -8.97
CA TYR A 50 2.96 5.39 -9.18
C TYR A 50 4.00 6.06 -10.09
N GLN A 51 5.28 5.81 -9.85
CA GLN A 51 6.36 6.31 -10.72
C GLN A 51 6.19 5.77 -12.14
N ARG A 52 5.89 4.47 -12.28
CA ARG A 52 5.70 3.84 -13.59
C ARG A 52 4.52 4.41 -14.37
N ILE A 53 3.39 4.65 -13.72
CA ILE A 53 2.22 5.30 -14.35
C ILE A 53 2.58 6.72 -14.76
N ARG A 54 3.26 7.48 -13.89
CA ARG A 54 3.67 8.84 -14.22
C ARG A 54 4.63 8.89 -15.41
N GLU A 55 5.59 7.98 -15.50
CA GLU A 55 6.48 7.87 -16.66
C GLU A 55 5.67 7.68 -17.94
N ILE A 56 4.72 6.74 -17.94
CA ILE A 56 3.86 6.47 -19.09
C ILE A 56 3.05 7.72 -19.47
N VAL A 57 2.34 8.33 -18.51
CA VAL A 57 1.51 9.52 -18.76
C VAL A 57 2.36 10.70 -19.26
N SER A 58 3.55 10.91 -18.69
CA SER A 58 4.47 11.97 -19.12
C SER A 58 5.05 11.78 -20.52
N SER A 59 5.03 10.54 -21.02
CA SER A 59 5.49 10.22 -22.38
C SER A 59 4.42 10.41 -23.46
N LEU A 60 3.15 10.62 -23.07
CA LEU A 60 2.06 10.81 -24.01
C LEU A 60 2.07 12.24 -24.58
N PRO A 61 1.73 12.42 -25.87
CA PRO A 61 1.54 13.76 -26.42
C PRO A 61 0.36 14.47 -25.74
N PRO A 62 0.33 15.82 -25.75
CA PRO A 62 -0.82 16.55 -25.24
C PRO A 62 -2.08 16.19 -26.03
N THR A 63 -3.23 16.24 -25.35
CA THR A 63 -4.53 16.07 -25.99
C THR A 63 -4.67 17.07 -27.14
N PRO A 64 -5.02 16.63 -28.36
CA PRO A 64 -5.23 17.53 -29.48
C PRO A 64 -6.27 18.60 -29.17
N PRO A 65 -6.12 19.84 -29.69
CA PRO A 65 -7.11 20.89 -29.50
C PRO A 65 -8.50 20.44 -29.97
N GLY A 66 -9.53 20.67 -29.13
CA GLY A 66 -10.91 20.34 -29.45
C GLY A 66 -11.31 18.88 -29.16
N MET A 67 -10.41 18.04 -28.67
CA MET A 67 -10.75 16.70 -28.18
C MET A 67 -11.11 16.74 -26.70
N THR A 68 -12.22 16.07 -26.35
CA THR A 68 -12.70 15.92 -24.98
C THR A 68 -13.11 14.47 -24.73
N SER A 69 -12.95 14.01 -23.49
CA SER A 69 -13.55 12.76 -23.00
C SER A 69 -14.94 12.97 -22.41
N ASP A 70 -15.45 14.20 -22.49
CA ASP A 70 -16.83 14.52 -22.20
C ASP A 70 -17.72 13.93 -23.30
N HIS A 71 -18.73 13.20 -22.88
CA HIS A 71 -19.72 12.55 -23.74
C HIS A 71 -21.13 12.93 -23.32
N SER A 72 -21.29 14.01 -22.55
CA SER A 72 -22.60 14.51 -22.12
C SER A 72 -23.53 14.85 -23.29
N ASP A 73 -22.98 15.12 -24.47
CA ASP A 73 -23.72 15.31 -25.71
C ASP A 73 -24.39 14.03 -26.26
N LEU A 74 -23.93 12.85 -25.84
CA LEU A 74 -24.49 11.56 -26.28
C LEU A 74 -25.67 11.09 -25.43
N TYR A 75 -25.96 11.77 -24.31
CA TYR A 75 -26.99 11.36 -23.36
C TYR A 75 -27.96 12.52 -23.06
N ASP A 76 -29.23 12.20 -22.87
CA ASP A 76 -30.22 13.14 -22.38
C ASP A 76 -30.07 13.41 -20.86
N ASP A 77 -30.93 14.28 -20.32
CA ASP A 77 -30.92 14.65 -18.89
C ASP A 77 -31.20 13.46 -17.96
N ASP A 78 -31.82 12.39 -18.45
CA ASP A 78 -32.07 11.14 -17.72
C ASP A 78 -30.91 10.13 -17.87
N GLY A 79 -29.88 10.47 -18.65
CA GLY A 79 -28.70 9.64 -18.89
C GLY A 79 -28.93 8.53 -19.93
N LEU A 80 -29.98 8.63 -20.74
CA LEU A 80 -30.26 7.71 -21.84
C LEU A 80 -29.62 8.19 -23.14
N PRO A 81 -29.23 7.30 -24.06
CA PRO A 81 -28.69 7.71 -25.35
C PRO A 81 -29.69 8.61 -26.11
N ALA A 82 -29.24 9.81 -26.48
CA ALA A 82 -30.02 10.79 -27.23
C ALA A 82 -30.19 10.42 -28.72
#